data_AF-A0A1I2PWK2-F1
#
_entry.id   AF-A0A1I2PWK2-F1
#
_cell.length_a   1.000
_cell.length_b   1.000
_cell.length_c   1.000
_cell.angle_alpha   90.00
_cell.angle_beta   90.00
_cell.angle_gamma   90.00
#
_symmetry.space_group_name_H-M   'P 1'
#
loop_
_entity.id
_entity.type
_entity.pdbx_description
1 polymer ?
#
loop_
_entity_poly.entity_id
_entity_poly.type
_entity_poly.pdbx_seq_one_letter_code
_entity_poly.pdbx_strand_id
1 'polypeptide(L)'
;MIDTILCVNNEISSVMAQGALKEKGIGLDRVAVIVMRKLDAPWLDQCTMRVDYGVKPSFRISGQLRLIGYFRRASRMIRQLLATGNIRHVLLVNNDNVLNNHFFSVASAHPEMEISVLAEGIMNFQDIQMKNRDWWRTAVKPVFARILGLSWREPTRHVSGSLEPETRHVYTFAAHGVVAPPEKIRLIKFPEADREVVPDPGAAVIAMTGLHLWMTEANYAEFAQRFISWKKTLPFTKYYVKRHPRATDGPLFHELADCEVIGEGQSIEDMAGSMPGSTVIGFCCTGLVTLSLMRPDIRCLDFGSDFYCDAAYFGDRSVERLLEGSGVELISSAPFAN
;
A
#
# COMPACT_ATOMS: atom_id res chain seq x y z
N MET A 1 18.78 10.83 21.87
CA MET A 1 19.42 11.40 20.65
C MET A 1 18.76 10.74 19.45
N ILE A 2 18.36 11.48 18.43
CA ILE A 2 17.73 10.90 17.23
C ILE A 2 18.83 10.40 16.29
N ASP A 3 18.72 9.15 15.87
CA ASP A 3 19.61 8.50 14.89
C ASP A 3 18.86 7.73 13.81
N THR A 4 17.54 7.72 13.87
CA THR A 4 16.69 6.97 12.95
C THR A 4 15.65 7.88 12.34
N ILE A 5 15.58 7.89 11.00
CA ILE A 5 14.49 8.52 10.26
C ILE A 5 13.58 7.43 9.71
N LEU A 6 12.28 7.57 9.96
CA LEU A 6 11.25 6.65 9.51
C LEU A 6 10.27 7.37 8.57
N CYS A 7 10.00 6.82 7.40
CA CYS A 7 8.96 7.27 6.49
C CYS A 7 7.91 6.16 6.30
N VAL A 8 6.68 6.40 6.79
CA VAL A 8 5.55 5.45 6.72
C VAL A 8 4.40 6.02 5.90
N ASN A 9 3.63 5.16 5.23
CA ASN A 9 2.59 5.58 4.28
C ASN A 9 1.22 5.00 4.57
N ASN A 10 1.13 3.77 5.04
CA ASN A 10 -0.12 3.07 5.33
C ASN A 10 0.10 1.97 6.38
N GLU A 11 -0.97 1.24 6.69
CA GLU A 11 -0.96 0.18 7.70
C GLU A 11 0.11 -0.88 7.44
N ILE A 12 0.26 -1.32 6.19
CA ILE A 12 1.30 -2.28 5.80
C ILE A 12 2.68 -1.75 6.20
N SER A 13 3.05 -0.55 5.75
CA SER A 13 4.35 0.04 6.07
C SER A 13 4.53 0.37 7.56
N SER A 14 3.44 0.62 8.29
CA SER A 14 3.43 0.82 9.75
C SER A 14 3.85 -0.46 10.47
N VAL A 15 3.24 -1.59 10.11
CA VAL A 15 3.60 -2.91 10.64
C VAL A 15 5.04 -3.28 10.27
N MET A 16 5.45 -3.06 9.01
CA MET A 16 6.83 -3.31 8.58
C MET A 16 7.82 -2.47 9.39
N ALA A 17 7.49 -1.20 9.67
CA ALA A 17 8.32 -0.30 10.46
C ALA A 17 8.48 -0.79 11.91
N GLN A 18 7.40 -1.19 12.58
CA GLN A 18 7.48 -1.72 13.95
C GLN A 18 8.36 -2.97 14.01
N GLY A 19 8.16 -3.90 13.06
CA GLY A 19 8.99 -5.10 12.94
C GLY A 19 10.47 -4.78 12.74
N ALA A 20 10.77 -3.86 11.82
CA ALA A 20 12.14 -3.42 11.55
C ALA A 20 12.80 -2.73 12.75
N LEU A 21 12.09 -1.83 13.43
CA LEU A 21 12.59 -1.14 14.63
C LEU A 21 12.88 -2.15 15.76
N LYS A 22 11.98 -3.12 15.96
CA LYS A 22 12.15 -4.18 16.96
C LYS A 22 13.35 -5.08 16.63
N GLU A 23 13.50 -5.53 15.38
CA GLU A 23 14.63 -6.34 14.93
C GLU A 23 15.97 -5.61 15.16
N LYS A 24 16.00 -4.30 14.92
CA LYS A 24 17.20 -3.47 15.08
C LYS A 24 17.43 -2.99 16.53
N GLY A 25 16.52 -3.26 17.46
CA GLY A 25 16.62 -2.77 18.84
C GLY A 25 16.58 -1.25 18.97
N ILE A 26 15.85 -0.57 18.08
CA ILE A 26 15.73 0.89 18.05
C ILE A 26 14.53 1.33 18.89
N GLY A 27 14.79 2.11 19.95
CA GLY A 27 13.74 2.74 20.77
C GLY A 27 13.06 3.91 20.06
N LEU A 28 11.77 4.12 20.31
CA LEU A 28 10.97 5.19 19.68
C LEU A 28 11.45 6.60 20.05
N ASP A 29 12.12 6.74 21.20
CA ASP A 29 12.78 7.96 21.67
C ASP A 29 13.99 8.39 20.80
N ARG A 30 14.39 7.53 19.85
CA ARG A 30 15.48 7.78 18.88
C ARG A 30 14.98 7.99 17.45
N VAL A 31 13.67 7.98 17.24
CA VAL A 31 13.04 8.01 15.91
C VAL A 31 12.42 9.37 15.60
N ALA A 32 12.73 9.89 14.41
CA ALA A 32 11.95 10.94 13.76
C ALA A 32 11.10 10.33 12.65
N VAL A 33 9.79 10.55 12.67
CA VAL A 33 8.86 9.96 11.71
C VAL A 33 8.22 10.98 10.77
N ILE A 34 8.14 10.59 9.50
CA ILE A 34 7.43 11.28 8.43
C ILE A 34 6.26 10.38 8.00
N VAL A 35 5.05 10.82 8.29
CA VAL A 35 3.82 10.12 7.90
C VAL A 35 3.39 10.67 6.55
N MET A 36 3.35 9.83 5.52
CA MET A 36 3.26 10.23 4.11
C MET A 36 1.85 10.21 3.52
N ARG A 37 0.90 9.61 4.24
CA ARG A 37 -0.55 9.73 4.04
C ARG A 37 -1.22 9.68 5.41
N LYS A 38 -2.48 10.12 5.49
CA LYS A 38 -3.26 10.00 6.73
C LYS A 38 -3.25 8.54 7.20
N LEU A 39 -2.67 8.30 8.37
CA LEU A 39 -2.50 7.01 9.02
C LEU A 39 -2.79 7.22 10.51
N ASP A 40 -3.63 6.36 11.07
CA ASP A 40 -3.97 6.38 12.49
C ASP A 40 -3.27 5.19 13.18
N ALA A 41 -2.08 5.47 13.71
CA ALA A 41 -1.24 4.46 14.34
C ALA A 41 -0.67 5.05 15.65
N PRO A 42 -1.29 4.79 16.82
CA PRO A 42 -0.99 5.49 18.07
C PRO A 42 0.47 5.39 18.53
N TRP A 43 1.19 4.33 18.15
CA TRP A 43 2.60 4.18 18.49
C TRP A 43 3.49 5.26 17.85
N LEU A 44 3.05 5.87 16.74
CA LEU A 44 3.78 6.96 16.09
C LEU A 44 3.84 8.23 16.93
N ASP A 45 2.90 8.42 17.88
CA ASP A 45 2.92 9.54 18.82
C ASP A 45 4.03 9.42 19.88
N GLN A 46 4.61 8.23 20.02
CA GLN A 46 5.71 7.97 20.95
C GLN A 46 7.09 8.28 20.33
N CYS A 47 7.14 8.55 19.02
CA CYS A 47 8.36 8.97 18.34
C CYS A 47 8.77 10.39 18.76
N THR A 48 10.05 10.63 18.96
CA THR A 48 10.59 11.93 19.42
C THR A 48 10.23 13.11 18.52
N MET A 49 10.16 12.88 17.21
CA MET A 49 9.72 13.89 16.24
C MET A 49 8.73 13.28 15.26
N ARG A 50 7.69 14.05 14.89
CA ARG A 50 6.64 13.60 13.98
C ARG A 50 6.25 14.70 13.00
N VAL A 51 6.12 14.35 11.71
CA VAL A 51 5.57 15.22 10.67
C VAL A 51 4.43 14.52 9.96
N ASP A 52 3.21 15.04 10.14
CA ASP A 52 1.99 14.42 9.61
C ASP A 52 1.53 14.97 8.26
N TYR A 53 1.09 14.04 7.40
CA TYR A 53 0.29 14.32 6.22
C TYR A 53 -1.14 14.75 6.62
N GLY A 54 -1.27 16.02 7.02
CA GLY A 54 -2.47 16.55 7.67
C GLY A 54 -3.74 16.71 6.81
N VAL A 55 -3.78 16.21 5.56
CA VAL A 55 -4.97 16.28 4.69
C VAL A 55 -5.12 15.01 3.86
N LYS A 56 -6.35 14.61 3.50
CA LYS A 56 -6.55 13.53 2.52
C LYS A 56 -5.94 13.95 1.17
N PRO A 57 -5.20 13.06 0.46
CA PRO A 57 -4.67 13.36 -0.86
C PRO A 57 -5.80 13.79 -1.82
N SER A 58 -5.57 14.87 -2.57
CA SER A 58 -6.50 15.39 -3.57
C SER A 58 -5.83 15.36 -4.94
N PHE A 59 -6.51 14.84 -5.96
CA PHE A 59 -6.02 14.89 -7.34
C PHE A 59 -6.06 16.31 -7.94
N ARG A 60 -6.77 17.25 -7.30
CA ARG A 60 -6.82 18.66 -7.71
C ARG A 60 -5.59 19.42 -7.20
N ILE A 61 -5.03 20.28 -8.05
CA ILE A 61 -3.88 21.15 -7.75
C ILE A 61 -4.09 21.97 -6.47
N SER A 62 -5.28 22.53 -6.26
CA SER A 62 -5.59 23.31 -5.05
C SER A 62 -5.49 22.49 -3.76
N GLY A 63 -5.77 21.19 -3.81
CA GLY A 63 -5.55 20.27 -2.70
C GLY A 63 -4.08 19.91 -2.49
N GLN A 64 -3.28 19.88 -3.57
CA GLN A 64 -1.83 19.69 -3.50
C GLN A 64 -1.12 20.91 -2.88
N LEU A 65 -1.60 22.14 -3.11
CA LEU A 65 -1.05 23.35 -2.48
C LEU A 65 -1.09 23.30 -0.94
N ARG A 66 -2.11 22.64 -0.36
CA ARG A 66 -2.23 22.45 1.09
C ARG A 66 -1.09 21.61 1.68
N LEU A 67 -0.42 20.81 0.85
CA LEU A 67 0.68 19.94 1.26
C LEU A 67 2.05 20.63 1.24
N ILE A 68 2.16 21.84 0.70
CA ILE A 68 3.44 22.58 0.65
C ILE A 68 4.01 22.74 2.07
N GLY A 69 3.16 23.06 3.05
CA GLY A 69 3.57 23.18 4.45
C GLY A 69 4.11 21.86 5.01
N TYR A 70 3.48 20.74 4.69
CA TYR A 70 3.95 19.40 5.05
C TYR A 70 5.33 19.12 4.46
N PHE A 71 5.50 19.28 3.15
CA PHE A 71 6.77 19.01 2.47
C PHE A 71 7.91 19.89 2.98
N ARG A 72 7.65 21.18 3.24
CA ARG A 72 8.65 22.10 3.81
C ARG A 72 9.06 21.72 5.23
N ARG A 73 8.11 21.27 6.06
CA ARG A 73 8.42 20.79 7.43
C ARG A 73 9.24 19.51 7.39
N ALA A 74 8.81 18.53 6.59
CA ALA A 74 9.52 17.28 6.40
C ALA A 74 10.95 17.52 5.87
N SER A 75 11.10 18.33 4.81
CA SER A 75 12.42 18.62 4.23
C SER A 75 13.34 19.39 5.18
N ARG A 76 12.80 20.30 5.99
CA ARG A 76 13.57 20.98 7.05
C ARG A 76 14.06 19.97 8.09
N MET A 77 13.18 19.10 8.59
CA MET A 77 13.53 18.08 9.57
C MET A 77 14.63 17.16 9.04
N ILE A 78 14.46 16.63 7.82
CA ILE A 78 15.46 15.76 7.18
C ILE A 78 16.83 16.43 7.15
N ARG A 79 16.91 17.67 6.64
CA ARG A 79 18.18 18.39 6.52
C ARG A 79 18.82 18.70 7.88
N GLN A 80 18.01 19.10 8.86
CA GLN A 80 18.51 19.37 10.21
C GLN A 80 19.09 18.11 10.87
N LEU A 81 18.41 16.97 10.73
CA LEU A 81 18.84 15.70 11.28
C LEU A 81 20.10 15.16 10.57
N LEU A 82 20.15 15.21 9.24
CA LEU A 82 21.35 14.80 8.49
C LEU A 82 22.56 15.68 8.83
N ALA A 83 22.35 16.99 9.05
CA ALA A 83 23.42 17.92 9.44
C ALA A 83 24.02 17.61 10.82
N THR A 84 23.35 16.85 11.69
CA THR A 84 23.94 16.43 12.97
C THR A 84 24.94 15.28 12.82
N GLY A 85 24.96 14.59 11.68
CA GLY A 85 25.84 13.44 11.42
C GLY A 85 25.56 12.19 12.28
N ASN A 86 24.40 12.14 12.96
CA ASN A 86 24.07 11.04 13.89
C ASN A 86 23.15 9.99 13.28
N ILE A 87 22.61 10.23 12.08
CA ILE A 87 21.63 9.33 11.45
C ILE A 87 22.33 8.04 10.99
N ARG A 88 21.97 6.93 11.62
CA ARG A 88 22.48 5.58 11.30
C ARG A 88 21.47 4.76 10.52
N HIS A 89 20.18 5.02 10.70
CA HIS A 89 19.13 4.23 10.06
C HIS A 89 18.11 5.12 9.34
N VAL A 90 17.78 4.74 8.12
CA VAL A 90 16.68 5.32 7.36
C VAL A 90 15.76 4.18 6.92
N LEU A 91 14.58 4.14 7.52
CA LEU A 91 13.52 3.21 7.15
C LEU A 91 12.53 3.97 6.28
N LEU A 92 12.35 3.60 5.02
CA LEU A 92 11.49 4.36 4.11
C LEU A 92 10.60 3.47 3.25
N VAL A 93 9.44 3.99 2.89
CA VAL A 93 8.67 3.47 1.76
C VAL A 93 9.23 4.05 0.45
N ASN A 94 8.72 3.59 -0.69
CA ASN A 94 9.15 3.91 -2.06
C ASN A 94 10.20 5.04 -2.31
N ASN A 95 11.20 4.72 -3.13
CA ASN A 95 12.21 5.66 -3.64
C ASN A 95 11.64 6.68 -4.65
N ASP A 96 10.44 6.47 -5.18
CA ASP A 96 9.82 7.42 -6.11
C ASP A 96 9.32 8.71 -5.41
N ASN A 97 9.18 8.71 -4.08
CA ASN A 97 8.81 9.93 -3.34
C ASN A 97 10.01 10.89 -3.18
N VAL A 98 9.80 12.19 -3.43
CA VAL A 98 10.86 13.22 -3.35
C VAL A 98 11.53 13.29 -1.97
N LEU A 99 10.81 13.06 -0.88
CA LEU A 99 11.40 13.05 0.47
C LEU A 99 12.31 11.84 0.67
N ASN A 100 11.90 10.66 0.20
CA ASN A 100 12.61 9.40 0.40
C ASN A 100 13.81 9.28 -0.53
N ASN A 101 13.66 9.74 -1.77
CA ASN A 101 14.71 9.74 -2.78
C ASN A 101 15.95 10.54 -2.37
N HIS A 102 15.76 11.56 -1.54
CA HIS A 102 16.86 12.36 -1.01
C HIS A 102 17.91 11.47 -0.31
N PHE A 103 17.47 10.49 0.48
CA PHE A 103 18.37 9.60 1.22
C PHE A 103 19.24 8.77 0.28
N PHE A 104 18.66 8.20 -0.78
CA PHE A 104 19.43 7.52 -1.83
C PHE A 104 20.40 8.46 -2.55
N SER A 105 20.01 9.72 -2.73
CA SER A 105 20.84 10.71 -3.41
C SER A 105 22.06 11.17 -2.58
N VAL A 106 22.01 11.03 -1.25
CA VAL A 106 23.09 11.46 -0.34
C VAL A 106 23.80 10.30 0.35
N ALA A 107 23.33 9.06 0.17
CA ALA A 107 23.86 7.87 0.83
C ALA A 107 25.39 7.68 0.64
N SER A 108 25.93 8.02 -0.53
CA SER A 108 27.37 7.93 -0.79
C SER A 108 28.21 8.88 0.06
N ALA A 109 27.65 10.00 0.52
CA ALA A 109 28.29 10.94 1.43
C ALA A 109 28.12 10.56 2.91
N HIS A 110 27.29 9.56 3.20
CA HIS A 110 26.94 9.08 4.55
C HIS A 110 27.10 7.55 4.62
N PRO A 111 28.32 7.01 4.51
CA PRO A 111 28.55 5.56 4.47
C PRO A 111 28.12 4.84 5.76
N GLU A 112 27.96 5.57 6.86
CA GLU A 112 27.42 5.09 8.12
C GLU A 112 25.90 4.89 8.14
N MET A 113 25.19 5.46 7.16
CA MET A 113 23.73 5.45 7.08
C MET A 113 23.26 4.20 6.36
N GLU A 114 22.46 3.40 7.04
CA GLU A 114 21.82 2.22 6.49
C GLU A 114 20.41 2.56 5.98
N ILE A 115 20.13 2.31 4.71
CA ILE A 115 18.80 2.46 4.13
C ILE A 115 18.09 1.09 4.12
N SER A 116 16.89 1.04 4.68
CA SER A 116 15.98 -0.10 4.56
C SER A 116 14.67 0.32 3.91
N VAL A 117 14.19 -0.50 2.98
CA VAL A 117 12.90 -0.29 2.30
C VAL A 117 11.81 -1.05 3.05
N LEU A 118 10.70 -0.38 3.32
CA LEU A 118 9.50 -0.94 3.91
C LEU A 118 8.49 -1.24 2.80
N ALA A 119 7.92 -2.45 2.81
CA ALA A 119 6.80 -2.78 1.96
C ALA A 119 5.58 -1.91 2.32
N GLU A 120 4.91 -1.36 1.31
CA GLU A 120 3.68 -0.57 1.47
C GLU A 120 2.54 -1.02 0.54
N GLY A 121 2.75 -2.06 -0.25
CA GLY A 121 1.79 -2.57 -1.23
C GLY A 121 2.42 -2.70 -2.62
N ILE A 122 1.62 -2.46 -3.67
CA ILE A 122 1.94 -2.81 -5.06
C ILE A 122 3.30 -2.30 -5.56
N MET A 123 3.74 -1.13 -5.10
CA MET A 123 5.03 -0.52 -5.48
C MET A 123 6.23 -1.39 -5.14
N ASN A 124 6.10 -2.37 -4.24
CA ASN A 124 7.16 -3.31 -3.87
C ASN A 124 7.12 -4.62 -4.70
N PHE A 125 6.04 -4.86 -5.42
CA PHE A 125 5.75 -6.09 -6.19
C PHE A 125 5.67 -5.80 -7.71
N GLN A 126 5.78 -4.53 -8.09
CA GLN A 126 5.69 -4.04 -9.46
C GLN A 126 7.05 -3.76 -10.07
N ASP A 127 7.41 -4.49 -11.12
CA ASP A 127 8.56 -4.14 -11.95
C ASP A 127 8.36 -2.75 -12.59
N ILE A 128 9.35 -1.85 -12.48
CA ILE A 128 9.31 -0.61 -13.27
C ILE A 128 9.43 -0.98 -14.75
N GLN A 129 8.42 -0.64 -15.54
CA GLN A 129 8.60 -0.51 -16.98
C GLN A 129 9.09 0.91 -17.32
N MET A 130 10.16 1.03 -18.11
CA MET A 130 10.71 2.33 -18.54
C MET A 130 9.65 3.21 -19.23
N LYS A 131 8.64 2.61 -19.87
CA LYS A 131 7.51 3.32 -20.49
C LYS A 131 6.67 4.15 -19.50
N ASN A 132 6.79 3.87 -18.20
CA ASN A 132 6.10 4.63 -17.15
C ASN A 132 6.97 5.79 -16.61
N ARG A 133 8.19 6.03 -17.14
CA ARG A 133 9.01 7.21 -16.83
C ARG A 133 8.40 8.46 -17.47
N ASP A 134 7.37 8.95 -16.80
CA ASP A 134 6.67 10.17 -17.22
C ASP A 134 7.53 11.42 -16.96
N TRP A 135 7.27 12.48 -17.72
CA TRP A 135 7.84 13.83 -17.59
C TRP A 135 7.84 14.34 -16.13
N TRP A 136 6.88 13.88 -15.33
CA TRP A 136 6.82 14.13 -13.90
C TRP A 136 8.13 13.76 -13.16
N ARG A 137 8.74 12.61 -13.45
CA ARG A 137 9.96 12.12 -12.78
C ARG A 137 11.23 12.82 -13.25
N THR A 138 11.30 13.16 -14.53
CA THR A 138 12.51 13.70 -15.16
C THR A 138 12.58 15.22 -15.10
N ALA A 139 11.43 15.92 -15.07
CA ALA A 139 11.38 17.37 -15.05
C ALA A 139 10.84 17.94 -13.72
N VAL A 140 9.71 17.43 -13.22
CA VAL A 140 9.03 18.08 -12.09
C VAL A 140 9.64 17.72 -10.75
N LYS A 141 9.90 16.44 -10.48
CA LYS A 141 10.48 16.00 -9.20
C LYS A 141 11.85 16.63 -8.88
N PRO A 142 12.80 16.76 -9.84
CA PRO A 142 14.05 17.47 -9.57
C PRO A 142 13.84 18.93 -9.17
N VAL A 143 12.95 19.65 -9.87
CA VAL A 143 12.63 21.05 -9.55
C VAL A 143 11.99 21.15 -8.17
N PHE A 144 11.04 20.26 -7.86
CA PHE A 144 10.38 20.23 -6.56
C PHE A 144 11.36 19.90 -5.42
N ALA A 145 12.24 18.92 -5.62
CA ALA A 145 13.30 18.60 -4.66
C ALA A 145 14.19 19.82 -4.39
N ARG A 146 14.65 20.51 -5.44
CA ARG A 146 15.46 21.72 -5.31
C ARG A 146 14.77 22.83 -4.52
N ILE A 147 13.47 23.07 -4.76
CA ILE A 147 12.67 24.05 -3.99
C ILE A 147 12.63 23.68 -2.51
N LEU A 148 12.62 22.40 -2.18
CA LEU A 148 12.63 21.89 -0.80
C LEU A 148 14.03 21.84 -0.17
N GLY A 149 15.08 22.15 -0.94
CA GLY A 149 16.48 22.01 -0.55
C GLY A 149 16.96 20.57 -0.49
N LEU A 150 16.29 19.67 -1.20
CA LEU A 150 16.61 18.24 -1.29
C LEU A 150 17.28 17.91 -2.62
N SER A 151 18.06 16.83 -2.60
CA SER A 151 18.62 16.20 -3.78
C SER A 151 17.63 15.20 -4.39
N TRP A 152 17.66 15.07 -5.73
CA TRP A 152 16.88 14.08 -6.47
C TRP A 152 17.79 13.29 -7.41
N ARG A 153 17.67 11.97 -7.38
CA ARG A 153 18.27 11.00 -8.29
C ARG A 153 17.15 10.17 -8.88
N GLU A 154 17.04 10.13 -10.20
CA GLU A 154 16.02 9.32 -10.84
C GLU A 154 16.20 7.83 -10.46
N PRO A 155 15.16 7.12 -9.97
CA PRO A 155 15.23 5.70 -9.74
C PRO A 155 15.55 4.95 -11.05
N THR A 156 16.56 4.08 -11.02
CA THR A 156 17.04 3.39 -12.24
C THR A 156 16.68 1.92 -12.28
N ARG A 157 16.50 1.28 -11.12
CA ARG A 157 16.25 -0.17 -11.04
C ARG A 157 14.81 -0.51 -10.64
N HIS A 158 14.31 0.09 -9.56
CA HIS A 158 12.98 -0.21 -9.04
C HIS A 158 12.38 0.95 -8.25
N VAL A 159 11.05 1.14 -8.31
CA VAL A 159 10.37 2.36 -7.81
C VAL A 159 10.40 2.40 -6.29
N SER A 160 10.45 1.22 -5.66
CA SER A 160 10.57 1.14 -4.22
C SER A 160 11.98 1.48 -3.72
N GLY A 161 13.01 1.37 -4.56
CA GLY A 161 14.43 1.42 -4.16
C GLY A 161 15.01 0.08 -3.71
N SER A 162 14.22 -0.99 -3.70
CA SER A 162 14.65 -2.33 -3.23
C SER A 162 15.87 -2.91 -3.96
N LEU A 163 16.04 -2.58 -5.24
CA LEU A 163 17.15 -3.04 -6.08
C LEU A 163 18.38 -2.10 -6.05
N GLU A 164 18.29 -0.96 -5.37
CA GLU A 164 19.41 -0.02 -5.26
C GLU A 164 20.54 -0.64 -4.42
N PRO A 165 21.82 -0.41 -4.78
CA PRO A 165 22.97 -0.91 -4.01
C PRO A 165 22.95 -0.46 -2.55
N GLU A 166 22.49 0.76 -2.29
CA GLU A 166 22.46 1.40 -0.97
C GLU A 166 21.39 0.79 -0.04
N THR A 167 20.39 0.10 -0.60
CA THR A 167 19.39 -0.61 0.20
C THR A 167 20.03 -1.83 0.85
N ARG A 168 20.04 -1.86 2.19
CA ARG A 168 20.58 -2.99 2.96
C ARG A 168 19.53 -4.08 3.17
N HIS A 169 18.33 -3.69 3.55
CA HIS A 169 17.22 -4.60 3.85
C HIS A 169 15.92 -4.16 3.17
N VAL A 170 15.08 -5.15 2.86
CA VAL A 170 13.71 -4.95 2.40
C VAL A 170 12.78 -5.69 3.36
N TYR A 171 12.11 -4.93 4.22
CA TYR A 171 11.15 -5.46 5.19
C TYR A 171 9.79 -5.63 4.50
N THR A 172 9.29 -6.86 4.46
CA THR A 172 8.06 -7.24 3.74
C THR A 172 7.31 -8.33 4.51
N PHE A 173 6.03 -8.49 4.23
CA PHE A 173 5.20 -9.58 4.76
C PHE A 173 5.27 -10.85 3.90
N ALA A 174 5.77 -10.74 2.67
CA ALA A 174 5.82 -11.83 1.70
C ALA A 174 7.19 -11.89 1.00
N ALA A 175 7.77 -13.09 0.93
CA ALA A 175 8.98 -13.36 0.14
C ALA A 175 8.66 -13.61 -1.34
N HIS A 176 7.47 -14.15 -1.62
CA HIS A 176 7.00 -14.37 -2.98
C HIS A 176 6.50 -13.06 -3.58
N GLY A 177 6.76 -12.85 -4.88
CA GLY A 177 6.28 -11.69 -5.65
C GLY A 177 6.98 -10.36 -5.37
N VAL A 178 7.64 -10.18 -4.21
CA VAL A 178 8.37 -8.95 -3.89
C VAL A 178 9.59 -8.79 -4.81
N VAL A 179 9.75 -7.60 -5.37
CA VAL A 179 10.89 -7.28 -6.26
C VAL A 179 12.07 -6.84 -5.40
N ALA A 180 12.88 -7.78 -4.94
CA ALA A 180 14.08 -7.53 -4.15
C ALA A 180 15.09 -8.69 -4.27
N PRO A 181 16.39 -8.46 -4.06
CA PRO A 181 17.36 -9.55 -3.96
C PRO A 181 17.04 -10.42 -2.73
N PRO A 182 16.98 -11.76 -2.86
CA PRO A 182 16.55 -12.64 -1.77
C PRO A 182 17.31 -12.45 -0.45
N GLU A 183 18.61 -12.16 -0.52
CA GLU A 183 19.48 -11.94 0.65
C GLU A 183 19.14 -10.66 1.43
N LYS A 184 18.49 -9.70 0.78
CA LYS A 184 18.05 -8.43 1.40
C LYS A 184 16.67 -8.55 2.05
N ILE A 185 15.89 -9.58 1.73
CA ILE A 185 14.51 -9.73 2.23
C ILE A 185 14.53 -10.03 3.74
N ARG A 186 13.66 -9.34 4.48
CA ARG A 186 13.37 -9.57 5.90
C ARG A 186 11.87 -9.70 6.08
N LEU A 187 11.42 -10.84 6.59
CA LEU A 187 10.01 -11.15 6.75
C LEU A 187 9.50 -10.65 8.09
N ILE A 188 8.50 -9.78 8.05
CA ILE A 188 7.76 -9.32 9.23
C ILE A 188 6.37 -9.97 9.19
N LYS A 189 6.07 -10.77 10.21
CA LYS A 189 4.73 -11.34 10.37
C LYS A 189 3.74 -10.22 10.66
N PHE A 190 2.64 -10.20 9.90
CA PHE A 190 1.54 -9.28 10.17
C PHE A 190 0.82 -9.69 11.47
N PRO A 191 0.44 -8.73 12.35
CA PRO A 191 -0.36 -9.04 13.52
C PRO A 191 -1.68 -9.70 13.11
N GLU A 192 -2.02 -10.81 13.77
CA GLU A 192 -3.32 -11.42 13.60
C GLU A 192 -4.37 -10.59 14.35
N ALA A 193 -5.55 -10.43 13.75
CA ALA A 193 -6.65 -9.74 14.39
C ALA A 193 -7.34 -10.63 15.43
N ASP A 194 -7.73 -10.05 16.56
CA ASP A 194 -8.57 -10.73 17.54
C ASP A 194 -9.92 -11.10 16.92
N ARG A 195 -10.38 -12.33 17.17
CA ARG A 195 -11.63 -12.84 16.61
C ARG A 195 -12.79 -12.46 17.52
N GLU A 196 -13.50 -11.41 17.15
CA GLU A 196 -14.72 -10.97 17.85
C GLU A 196 -15.93 -11.81 17.43
N VAL A 197 -15.93 -12.28 16.18
CA VAL A 197 -17.01 -13.09 15.60
C VAL A 197 -16.41 -14.32 14.90
N VAL A 198 -17.10 -15.46 15.00
CA VAL A 198 -16.80 -16.66 14.21
C VAL A 198 -17.42 -16.46 12.81
N PRO A 199 -16.61 -16.45 11.72
CA PRO A 199 -17.14 -16.24 10.38
C PRO A 199 -18.09 -17.36 9.94
N ASP A 200 -19.21 -17.01 9.32
CA ASP A 200 -20.18 -17.98 8.79
C ASP A 200 -19.66 -18.63 7.50
N PRO A 201 -19.51 -19.97 7.44
CA PRO A 201 -19.06 -20.69 6.24
C PRO A 201 -20.06 -20.61 5.08
N GLY A 202 -21.33 -20.30 5.35
CA GLY A 202 -22.38 -20.09 4.35
C GLY A 202 -22.44 -18.66 3.81
N ALA A 203 -21.59 -17.74 4.29
CA ALA A 203 -21.63 -16.33 3.93
C ALA A 203 -20.33 -15.82 3.29
N ALA A 204 -20.48 -14.87 2.36
CA ALA A 204 -19.37 -14.15 1.76
C ALA A 204 -19.53 -12.62 1.90
N VAL A 205 -18.40 -11.91 1.99
CA VAL A 205 -18.36 -10.44 1.95
C VAL A 205 -17.77 -9.99 0.63
N ILE A 206 -18.48 -9.12 -0.09
CA ILE A 206 -17.99 -8.48 -1.32
C ILE A 206 -17.40 -7.11 -0.95
N ALA A 207 -16.08 -6.99 -1.00
CA ALA A 207 -15.33 -5.77 -0.76
C ALA A 207 -15.20 -4.96 -2.04
N MET A 208 -16.07 -3.96 -2.19
CA MET A 208 -16.10 -3.10 -3.37
C MET A 208 -14.86 -2.21 -3.45
N THR A 209 -14.37 -2.00 -4.68
CA THR A 209 -13.31 -1.06 -5.01
C THR A 209 -13.77 -0.04 -6.05
N GLY A 210 -12.96 1.00 -6.27
CA GLY A 210 -13.23 2.03 -7.26
C GLY A 210 -12.93 1.63 -8.70
N LEU A 211 -13.02 0.35 -9.07
CA LEU A 211 -12.54 -0.16 -10.36
C LEU A 211 -13.20 0.53 -11.57
N HIS A 212 -14.48 0.90 -11.45
CA HIS A 212 -15.22 1.68 -12.46
C HIS A 212 -14.62 3.06 -12.75
N LEU A 213 -13.81 3.61 -11.83
CA LEU A 213 -13.13 4.91 -12.03
C LEU A 213 -11.93 4.79 -12.98
N TRP A 214 -11.49 3.56 -13.29
CA TRP A 214 -10.30 3.28 -14.09
C TRP A 214 -10.62 2.50 -15.37
N MET A 215 -11.88 2.11 -15.58
CA MET A 215 -12.34 1.41 -16.77
C MET A 215 -13.25 2.28 -17.64
N THR A 216 -13.37 1.92 -18.91
CA THR A 216 -14.50 2.40 -19.73
C THR A 216 -15.81 1.81 -19.21
N GLU A 217 -16.92 2.46 -19.50
CA GLU A 217 -18.26 1.96 -19.14
C GLU A 217 -18.52 0.56 -19.69
N ALA A 218 -18.13 0.31 -20.95
CA ALA A 218 -18.28 -1.00 -21.59
C ALA A 218 -17.45 -2.10 -20.89
N ASN A 219 -16.17 -1.83 -20.60
CA ASN A 219 -15.31 -2.79 -19.90
C ASN A 219 -15.83 -3.07 -18.49
N TYR A 220 -16.30 -2.05 -17.78
CA TYR A 220 -16.84 -2.23 -16.44
C TYR A 220 -18.17 -2.99 -16.44
N ALA A 221 -19.04 -2.74 -17.41
CA ALA A 221 -20.28 -3.49 -17.59
C ALA A 221 -20.00 -4.97 -17.88
N GLU A 222 -19.04 -5.26 -18.76
CA GLU A 222 -18.60 -6.63 -19.03
C GLU A 222 -18.02 -7.30 -17.78
N PHE A 223 -17.14 -6.62 -17.05
CA PHE A 223 -16.59 -7.12 -15.79
C PHE A 223 -17.69 -7.45 -14.77
N ALA A 224 -18.65 -6.53 -14.60
CA ALA A 224 -19.78 -6.72 -13.69
C ALA A 224 -20.63 -7.93 -14.09
N GLN A 225 -20.93 -8.09 -15.39
CA GLN A 225 -21.66 -9.27 -15.89
C GLN A 225 -20.92 -10.57 -15.60
N ARG A 226 -19.62 -10.64 -15.91
CA ARG A 226 -18.77 -11.80 -15.60
C ARG A 226 -18.80 -12.13 -14.10
N PHE A 227 -18.67 -11.11 -13.24
CA PHE A 227 -18.71 -11.29 -11.79
C PHE A 227 -20.06 -11.81 -11.30
N ILE A 228 -21.17 -11.24 -11.77
CA ILE A 228 -22.53 -11.68 -11.40
C ILE A 228 -22.79 -13.11 -11.88
N SER A 229 -22.34 -13.47 -13.08
CA SER A 229 -22.40 -14.85 -13.58
C SER A 229 -21.62 -15.82 -12.68
N TRP A 230 -20.42 -15.45 -12.26
CA TRP A 230 -19.64 -16.27 -11.32
C TRP A 230 -20.27 -16.35 -9.92
N LYS A 231 -20.75 -15.22 -9.36
CA LYS A 231 -21.44 -15.17 -8.06
C LYS A 231 -22.57 -16.19 -7.98
N LYS A 232 -23.32 -16.38 -9.06
CA LYS A 232 -24.42 -17.36 -9.15
C LYS A 232 -23.98 -18.82 -9.03
N THR A 233 -22.69 -19.11 -9.27
CA THR A 233 -22.13 -20.46 -9.13
C THR A 233 -21.59 -20.76 -7.73
N LEU A 234 -21.49 -19.75 -6.86
CA LEU A 234 -20.92 -19.91 -5.53
C LEU A 234 -21.97 -20.45 -4.55
N PRO A 235 -21.56 -21.29 -3.57
CA PRO A 235 -22.49 -22.00 -2.68
C PRO A 235 -23.00 -21.16 -1.51
N PHE A 236 -22.73 -19.85 -1.47
CA PHE A 236 -23.08 -19.00 -0.33
C PHE A 236 -24.57 -18.67 -0.32
N THR A 237 -25.20 -18.81 0.85
CA THR A 237 -26.61 -18.48 1.08
C THR A 237 -26.80 -17.02 1.48
N LYS A 238 -25.75 -16.36 1.98
CA LYS A 238 -25.77 -14.95 2.39
C LYS A 238 -24.59 -14.18 1.81
N TYR A 239 -24.87 -12.96 1.35
CA TYR A 239 -23.86 -12.02 0.88
C TYR A 239 -23.96 -10.71 1.64
N TYR A 240 -22.80 -10.22 2.06
CA TYR A 240 -22.64 -8.87 2.58
C TYR A 240 -21.87 -8.02 1.56
N VAL A 241 -22.10 -6.72 1.54
CA VAL A 241 -21.35 -5.77 0.71
C VAL A 241 -20.69 -4.73 1.60
N LYS A 242 -19.37 -4.59 1.44
CA LYS A 242 -18.59 -3.51 2.03
C LYS A 242 -18.27 -2.48 0.95
N ARG A 243 -18.81 -1.27 1.07
CA ARG A 243 -18.63 -0.19 0.09
C ARG A 243 -17.20 0.37 0.09
N HIS A 244 -16.74 0.84 -1.06
CA HIS A 244 -15.50 1.62 -1.12
C HIS A 244 -15.76 3.03 -0.54
N PRO A 245 -14.93 3.55 0.38
CA PRO A 245 -15.18 4.85 1.05
C PRO A 245 -15.27 6.08 0.13
N ARG A 246 -14.89 5.95 -1.14
CA ARG A 246 -14.86 7.04 -2.14
C ARG A 246 -15.55 6.69 -3.46
N ALA A 247 -16.09 5.49 -3.57
CA ALA A 247 -16.61 4.95 -4.82
C ALA A 247 -17.83 4.07 -4.50
N THR A 248 -18.77 4.65 -3.76
CA THR A 248 -19.88 3.97 -3.08
C THR A 248 -20.96 3.46 -4.03
N ASP A 249 -21.13 4.13 -5.18
CA ASP A 249 -22.30 3.96 -6.07
C ASP A 249 -21.88 3.56 -7.50
N GLY A 250 -20.94 2.62 -7.61
CA GLY A 250 -20.56 2.05 -8.92
C GLY A 250 -21.70 1.20 -9.50
N PRO A 251 -21.79 1.01 -10.84
CA PRO A 251 -22.86 0.25 -11.47
C PRO A 251 -23.09 -1.17 -10.90
N LEU A 252 -22.02 -1.86 -10.47
CA LEU A 252 -22.12 -3.18 -9.86
C LEU A 252 -22.88 -3.16 -8.53
N PHE A 253 -22.93 -2.03 -7.82
CA PHE A 253 -23.65 -1.93 -6.55
C PHE A 253 -25.16 -2.16 -6.72
N HIS A 254 -25.73 -1.73 -7.85
CA HIS A 254 -27.15 -1.96 -8.16
C HIS A 254 -27.48 -3.45 -8.34
N GLU A 255 -26.56 -4.21 -8.94
CA GLU A 255 -26.67 -5.67 -9.12
C GLU A 255 -26.51 -6.44 -7.80
N LEU A 256 -26.05 -5.77 -6.74
CA LEU A 256 -25.84 -6.33 -5.40
C LEU A 256 -26.82 -5.74 -4.38
N ALA A 257 -27.95 -5.18 -4.82
CA ALA A 257 -28.95 -4.56 -3.96
C ALA A 257 -29.66 -5.56 -3.01
N ASP A 258 -29.57 -6.86 -3.30
CA ASP A 258 -30.03 -7.95 -2.44
C ASP A 258 -29.10 -8.25 -1.26
N CYS A 259 -27.88 -7.71 -1.28
CA CYS A 259 -26.86 -7.96 -0.27
C CYS A 259 -26.94 -6.97 0.91
N GLU A 260 -26.63 -7.44 2.11
CA GLU A 260 -26.61 -6.60 3.31
C GLU A 260 -25.36 -5.70 3.33
N VAL A 261 -25.53 -4.38 3.45
CA VAL A 261 -24.41 -3.44 3.53
C VAL A 261 -23.82 -3.44 4.94
N ILE A 262 -22.49 -3.58 5.04
CA ILE A 262 -21.76 -3.62 6.32
C ILE A 262 -20.59 -2.64 6.34
N GLY A 263 -20.15 -2.30 7.56
CA GLY A 263 -18.88 -1.61 7.78
C GLY A 263 -18.82 -0.19 7.23
N GLU A 264 -19.95 0.53 7.26
CA GLU A 264 -19.98 1.90 6.75
C GLU A 264 -18.99 2.80 7.51
N GLY A 265 -18.10 3.44 6.75
CA GLY A 265 -17.05 4.30 7.31
C GLY A 265 -15.83 3.57 7.87
N GLN A 266 -15.83 2.23 7.90
CA GLN A 266 -14.73 1.41 8.41
C GLN A 266 -13.80 0.92 7.29
N SER A 267 -12.51 0.75 7.61
CA SER A 267 -11.58 0.02 6.75
C SER A 267 -11.81 -1.49 6.85
N ILE A 268 -11.21 -2.28 5.94
CA ILE A 268 -11.31 -3.75 6.06
C ILE A 268 -10.50 -4.22 7.27
N GLU A 269 -9.39 -3.54 7.54
CA GLU A 269 -8.51 -3.75 8.68
C GLU A 269 -9.26 -3.55 10.01
N ASP A 270 -10.06 -2.49 10.13
CA ASP A 270 -10.89 -2.23 11.31
C ASP A 270 -11.97 -3.30 11.51
N MET A 271 -12.44 -3.91 10.42
CA MET A 271 -13.47 -4.96 10.43
C MET A 271 -12.89 -6.36 10.58
N ALA A 272 -11.57 -6.52 10.63
CA ALA A 272 -10.93 -7.84 10.55
C ALA A 272 -11.39 -8.78 11.67
N GLY A 273 -11.63 -8.26 12.89
CA GLY A 273 -12.12 -9.05 14.02
C GLY A 273 -13.59 -9.42 13.95
N SER A 274 -14.41 -8.57 13.33
CA SER A 274 -15.87 -8.70 13.24
C SER A 274 -16.35 -9.17 11.87
N MET A 275 -15.47 -9.74 11.04
CA MET A 275 -15.79 -10.15 9.67
C MET A 275 -16.84 -11.27 9.67
N PRO A 276 -18.04 -11.06 9.06
CA PRO A 276 -19.15 -12.00 9.24
C PRO A 276 -19.11 -13.23 8.32
N GLY A 277 -18.40 -13.17 7.20
CA GLY A 277 -18.29 -14.26 6.22
C GLY A 277 -16.93 -14.94 6.25
N SER A 278 -16.90 -16.26 6.07
CA SER A 278 -15.65 -17.03 5.99
C SER A 278 -14.87 -16.79 4.69
N THR A 279 -15.50 -16.12 3.71
CA THR A 279 -14.90 -15.74 2.44
C THR A 279 -15.07 -14.25 2.19
N VAL A 280 -14.00 -13.57 1.79
CA VAL A 280 -14.06 -12.18 1.31
C VAL A 280 -13.61 -12.13 -0.14
N ILE A 281 -14.46 -11.53 -0.97
CA ILE A 281 -14.28 -11.40 -2.41
C ILE A 281 -14.03 -9.92 -2.71
N GLY A 282 -12.99 -9.59 -3.46
CA GLY A 282 -12.76 -8.22 -3.92
C GLY A 282 -12.15 -8.17 -5.30
N PHE A 283 -11.79 -6.95 -5.71
CA PHE A 283 -11.27 -6.64 -7.03
C PHE A 283 -10.11 -5.65 -6.89
N CYS A 284 -8.86 -6.11 -6.96
CA CYS A 284 -7.66 -5.29 -6.83
C CYS A 284 -7.62 -4.45 -5.53
N CYS A 285 -7.97 -5.04 -4.38
CA CYS A 285 -8.07 -4.32 -3.12
C CYS A 285 -6.87 -4.59 -2.20
N THR A 286 -6.15 -3.56 -1.76
CA THR A 286 -5.12 -3.72 -0.70
C THR A 286 -5.71 -4.19 0.63
N GLY A 287 -7.01 -3.98 0.86
CA GLY A 287 -7.73 -4.53 2.01
C GLY A 287 -7.83 -6.06 1.99
N LEU A 288 -7.81 -6.70 0.82
CA LEU A 288 -7.74 -8.17 0.73
C LEU A 288 -6.37 -8.69 1.20
N VAL A 289 -5.30 -7.98 0.81
CA VAL A 289 -3.93 -8.29 1.21
C VAL A 289 -3.83 -8.26 2.73
N THR A 290 -4.19 -7.14 3.36
CA THR A 290 -4.13 -6.98 4.83
C THR A 290 -5.04 -7.96 5.54
N LEU A 291 -6.27 -8.18 5.07
CA LEU A 291 -7.18 -9.15 5.68
C LEU A 291 -6.64 -10.58 5.64
N SER A 292 -6.12 -11.04 4.50
CA SER A 292 -5.58 -12.41 4.39
C SER A 292 -4.40 -12.64 5.35
N LEU A 293 -3.60 -11.58 5.61
CA LEU A 293 -2.49 -11.62 6.55
C LEU A 293 -2.95 -11.57 8.02
N MET A 294 -3.99 -10.79 8.33
CA MET A 294 -4.54 -10.61 9.69
C MET A 294 -5.47 -11.76 10.10
N ARG A 295 -6.15 -12.39 9.15
CA ARG A 295 -7.17 -13.43 9.33
C ARG A 295 -6.90 -14.58 8.35
N PRO A 296 -5.83 -15.37 8.55
CA PRO A 296 -5.51 -16.51 7.70
C PRO A 296 -6.56 -17.62 7.73
N ASP A 297 -7.52 -17.56 8.67
CA ASP A 297 -8.69 -18.43 8.72
C ASP A 297 -9.83 -18.00 7.77
N ILE A 298 -9.76 -16.79 7.19
CA ILE A 298 -10.71 -16.27 6.21
C ILE A 298 -10.14 -16.42 4.81
N ARG A 299 -10.92 -17.03 3.93
CA ARG A 299 -10.56 -17.19 2.53
C ARG A 299 -10.68 -15.85 1.80
N CYS A 300 -9.60 -15.36 1.21
CA CYS A 300 -9.61 -14.11 0.44
C CYS A 300 -9.51 -14.42 -1.05
N LEU A 301 -10.45 -13.91 -1.85
CA LEU A 301 -10.54 -14.10 -3.28
C LEU A 301 -10.43 -12.76 -4.01
N ASP A 302 -9.62 -12.71 -5.05
CA ASP A 302 -9.64 -11.65 -6.04
C ASP A 302 -10.27 -12.17 -7.33
N PHE A 303 -11.31 -11.49 -7.82
CA PHE A 303 -11.99 -11.90 -9.04
C PHE A 303 -11.61 -11.02 -10.23
N GLY A 304 -11.20 -11.69 -11.31
CA GLY A 304 -11.11 -11.14 -12.65
C GLY A 304 -9.85 -10.34 -12.95
N SER A 305 -8.74 -10.60 -12.24
CA SER A 305 -7.44 -9.97 -12.52
C SER A 305 -6.98 -10.19 -13.96
N ASP A 306 -7.35 -11.33 -14.54
CA ASP A 306 -7.13 -11.70 -15.94
C ASP A 306 -7.77 -10.75 -16.95
N PHE A 307 -8.81 -10.01 -16.55
CA PHE A 307 -9.50 -9.01 -17.36
C PHE A 307 -9.23 -7.58 -16.88
N TYR A 308 -9.39 -7.32 -15.57
CA TYR A 308 -9.31 -5.95 -15.06
C TYR A 308 -7.90 -5.37 -15.14
N CYS A 309 -6.84 -6.19 -15.09
CA CYS A 309 -5.47 -5.69 -15.25
C CYS A 309 -5.26 -5.07 -16.64
N ASP A 310 -5.83 -5.69 -17.66
CA ASP A 310 -5.76 -5.17 -19.03
C ASP A 310 -6.64 -3.93 -19.19
N ALA A 311 -7.87 -3.98 -18.66
CA ALA A 311 -8.87 -2.91 -18.84
C ALA A 311 -8.66 -1.67 -17.95
N ALA A 312 -8.11 -1.80 -16.74
CA ALA A 312 -7.94 -0.69 -15.78
C ALA A 312 -6.47 -0.30 -15.57
N TYR A 313 -5.54 -1.24 -15.74
CA TYR A 313 -4.12 -1.04 -15.43
C TYR A 313 -3.21 -1.18 -16.67
N PHE A 314 -3.79 -1.14 -17.88
CA PHE A 314 -3.06 -1.17 -19.15
C PHE A 314 -2.11 -2.37 -19.29
N GLY A 315 -2.55 -3.52 -18.78
CA GLY A 315 -1.82 -4.79 -18.80
C GLY A 315 -0.77 -4.93 -17.69
N ASP A 316 -0.73 -4.01 -16.74
CA ASP A 316 0.09 -4.18 -15.54
C ASP A 316 -0.53 -5.21 -14.59
N ARG A 317 0.13 -6.36 -14.49
CA ARG A 317 -0.27 -7.51 -13.67
C ARG A 317 0.49 -7.62 -12.35
N SER A 318 1.22 -6.58 -11.94
CA SER A 318 1.97 -6.58 -10.67
C SER A 318 1.10 -6.78 -9.43
N VAL A 319 -0.18 -6.40 -9.51
CA VAL A 319 -1.14 -6.66 -8.43
C VAL A 319 -1.34 -8.16 -8.18
N GLU A 320 -1.27 -9.00 -9.23
CA GLU A 320 -1.43 -10.45 -9.10
C GLU A 320 -0.35 -11.01 -8.18
N ARG A 321 0.91 -10.62 -8.39
CA ARG A 321 2.04 -11.02 -7.54
C ARG A 321 1.90 -10.58 -6.09
N LEU A 322 1.35 -9.39 -5.86
CA LEU A 322 1.07 -8.88 -4.51
C LEU A 322 0.01 -9.73 -3.81
N LEU A 323 -1.10 -9.99 -4.51
CA LEU A 323 -2.24 -10.74 -3.99
C LEU A 323 -1.84 -12.19 -3.67
N GLU A 324 -1.21 -12.88 -4.62
CA GLU A 324 -0.68 -14.24 -4.44
C GLU A 324 0.35 -14.29 -3.31
N GLY A 325 1.26 -13.31 -3.25
CA GLY A 325 2.26 -13.20 -2.19
C GLY A 325 1.66 -13.09 -0.79
N SER A 326 0.46 -12.52 -0.66
CA SER A 326 -0.30 -12.48 0.60
C SER A 326 -1.19 -13.69 0.87
N GLY A 327 -1.33 -14.61 -0.10
CA GLY A 327 -2.24 -15.75 0.03
C GLY A 327 -3.68 -15.48 -0.43
N VAL A 328 -3.91 -14.41 -1.20
CA VAL A 328 -5.19 -14.16 -1.87
C VAL A 328 -5.27 -15.05 -3.11
N GLU A 329 -6.38 -15.75 -3.28
CA GLU A 329 -6.60 -16.62 -4.43
C GLU A 329 -7.13 -15.81 -5.62
N LEU A 330 -6.51 -15.99 -6.79
CA LEU A 330 -6.93 -15.34 -8.02
C LEU A 330 -7.96 -16.19 -8.77
N ILE A 331 -9.11 -15.61 -9.06
CA ILE A 331 -10.20 -16.25 -9.81
C ILE A 331 -10.30 -15.64 -11.20
N SER A 332 -10.06 -16.45 -12.22
CA SER A 332 -10.21 -16.03 -13.62
C SER A 332 -11.67 -15.71 -13.96
N SER A 333 -11.88 -14.59 -14.63
CA SER A 333 -13.17 -14.17 -15.16
C SER A 333 -13.46 -14.75 -16.55
N ALA A 334 -12.45 -15.25 -17.27
CA ALA A 334 -12.58 -15.75 -18.64
C ALA A 334 -13.67 -16.82 -18.84
N PRO A 335 -13.89 -17.80 -17.93
CA PRO A 335 -14.96 -18.79 -18.07
C PRO A 335 -16.37 -18.21 -18.02
N PHE A 336 -16.51 -16.96 -17.59
CA PHE A 336 -17.78 -16.25 -17.42
C PHE A 336 -17.99 -15.15 -18.46
N ALA A 337 -17.12 -15.10 -19.48
CA ALA A 337 -17.32 -14.27 -20.67
C ALA A 337 -18.49 -14.86 -21.50
N ASN A 338 -19.39 -13.99 -21.95
CA ASN A 338 -20.53 -14.38 -22.79
C ASN A 338 -20.12 -14.71 -24.22
#